data_AF-Q5BXJ0-F1
#
_entry.id   AF-Q5BXJ0-F1
#
_cell.length_a   1.000
_cell.length_b   1.000
_cell.length_c   1.000
_cell.angle_alpha   90.00
_cell.angle_beta   90.00
_cell.angle_gamma   90.00
#
_symmetry.space_group_name_H-M   'P 1'
#
loop_
_entity.id
_entity.type
_entity.pdbx_description
1 polymer ?
#
loop_
_entity_poly.entity_id
_entity_poly.type
_entity_poly.pdbx_seq_one_letter_code
_entity_poly.pdbx_strand_id
1 'polypeptide(L)'
;MVLSKPYSEHTAQIIDEEVRQIVQSAYERTLALLTEKKQLVEKLALRLLDREQLQKEDLVEILGPRPFPEKSTYEELVGPGPLDEDVSLPPGLQDWNKEPETEQKGLVE
;
A
#
# COMPACT_ATOMS: atom_id res chain seq x y z
N MET A 1 3.21 22.68 26.11
CA MET A 1 2.41 21.55 25.62
C MET A 1 1.02 21.67 26.22
N VAL A 2 -0.01 21.86 25.40
CA VAL A 2 -1.39 21.86 25.89
C VAL A 2 -1.78 20.41 26.10
N LEU A 3 -1.92 20.02 27.37
CA LEU A 3 -2.24 18.65 27.81
C LEU A 3 -3.75 18.36 27.84
N SER A 4 -4.57 19.22 27.23
CA SER A 4 -6.03 19.14 27.24
C SER A 4 -6.59 19.11 25.83
N LYS A 5 -7.58 18.24 25.60
CA LYS A 5 -8.34 18.15 24.36
C LYS A 5 -8.89 19.53 23.98
N PRO A 6 -8.73 20.03 22.73
CA PRO A 6 -9.13 21.39 22.34
C PRO A 6 -10.64 21.50 22.06
N TYR A 7 -11.48 20.89 22.91
CA TYR A 7 -12.93 20.87 22.79
C TYR A 7 -13.57 20.59 24.15
N SER A 8 -14.88 20.85 24.26
CA SER A 8 -15.63 20.65 25.50
C SER A 8 -15.79 19.17 25.84
N GLU A 9 -16.02 18.86 27.12
CA GLU A 9 -16.35 17.48 27.56
C GLU A 9 -17.59 16.94 26.87
N HIS A 10 -18.60 17.79 26.60
CA HIS A 10 -19.78 17.37 25.83
C HIS A 10 -19.42 16.95 24.41
N THR A 11 -18.52 17.69 23.75
CA THR A 11 -18.00 17.31 22.43
C THR A 11 -17.18 16.02 22.50
N ALA A 12 -16.40 15.82 23.58
CA ALA A 12 -15.65 14.58 23.79
C ALA A 12 -16.58 13.36 23.90
N GLN A 13 -17.68 13.48 24.63
CA GLN A 13 -18.69 12.42 24.76
C GLN A 13 -19.32 12.05 23.41
N ILE A 14 -19.68 13.05 22.60
CA ILE A 14 -20.22 12.83 21.25
C ILE A 14 -19.18 12.09 20.38
N ILE A 15 -17.92 12.50 20.41
CA ILE A 15 -16.85 11.83 19.66
C ILE A 15 -16.72 10.36 20.07
N ASP A 16 -16.71 10.08 21.37
CA ASP A 16 -16.57 8.70 21.87
C ASP A 16 -17.79 7.83 21.48
N GLU A 17 -18.99 8.41 21.43
CA GLU A 17 -20.20 7.74 20.96
C GLU A 17 -20.14 7.41 19.47
N GLU A 18 -19.74 8.36 18.62
CA GLU A 18 -19.57 8.14 17.18
C GLU A 18 -18.48 7.11 16.88
N VAL A 19 -17.36 7.17 17.59
CA VAL A 19 -16.29 6.17 17.48
C VAL A 19 -16.82 4.78 17.82
N ARG A 20 -17.61 4.64 18.89
CA ARG A 20 -18.24 3.37 19.25
C ARG A 20 -19.17 2.87 18.15
N GLN A 21 -19.99 3.74 17.57
CA GLN A 21 -20.89 3.37 16.48
C GLN A 21 -20.13 2.91 15.23
N ILE A 22 -19.06 3.61 14.85
CA ILE A 22 -18.21 3.24 13.71
C ILE A 22 -17.60 1.86 13.92
N VAL A 23 -17.01 1.62 15.10
CA VAL A 23 -16.39 0.32 15.42
C VAL A 23 -17.42 -0.80 15.44
N GLN A 24 -18.59 -0.55 16.04
CA GLN A 24 -19.68 -1.54 16.10
C GLN A 24 -20.19 -1.90 14.70
N SER A 25 -20.43 -0.90 13.84
CA SER A 25 -20.85 -1.11 12.45
C SER A 25 -19.82 -1.90 11.64
N ALA A 26 -18.53 -1.58 11.80
CA ALA A 26 -17.45 -2.33 11.15
C ALA A 26 -17.39 -3.78 11.64
N TYR A 27 -17.58 -4.02 12.94
CA TYR A 27 -17.63 -5.35 13.53
C TYR A 27 -18.80 -6.17 12.96
N GLU A 28 -20.02 -5.64 13.01
CA GLU A 28 -21.22 -6.32 12.52
C GLU A 28 -21.12 -6.65 11.03
N ARG A 29 -20.67 -5.69 10.22
CA ARG A 29 -20.44 -5.90 8.79
C ARG A 29 -19.42 -7.01 8.54
N THR A 30 -18.34 -7.04 9.30
CA THR A 30 -17.28 -8.06 9.14
C THR A 30 -17.78 -9.43 9.59
N LEU A 31 -18.50 -9.49 10.71
CA LEU A 31 -19.09 -10.73 11.22
C LEU A 31 -20.11 -11.31 10.23
N ALA A 32 -20.98 -10.47 9.67
CA ALA A 32 -21.93 -10.88 8.64
C ALA A 32 -21.23 -11.46 7.41
N LEU A 33 -20.19 -10.77 6.91
CA LEU A 33 -19.39 -11.22 5.77
C LEU A 33 -18.71 -12.57 6.03
N LEU A 34 -18.05 -12.73 7.18
CA LEU A 34 -17.37 -13.97 7.55
C LEU A 34 -18.37 -15.12 7.79
N THR A 35 -19.55 -14.81 8.32
CA THR A 35 -20.61 -15.80 8.53
C THR A 35 -21.20 -16.26 7.21
N GLU A 36 -21.48 -15.34 6.28
CA GLU A 36 -21.95 -15.66 4.93
C GLU A 36 -20.94 -16.53 4.17
N LYS A 37 -19.64 -16.22 4.31
CA LYS A 37 -18.55 -16.94 3.65
C LYS A 37 -17.90 -18.03 4.52
N LYS A 38 -18.59 -18.48 5.58
CA LYS A 38 -18.03 -19.40 6.60
C LYS A 38 -17.41 -20.66 5.99
N GLN A 39 -18.07 -21.26 5.00
CA GLN A 39 -17.56 -22.47 4.32
C GLN A 39 -16.23 -22.23 3.60
N LEU A 40 -16.02 -21.04 3.03
CA LEU A 40 -14.76 -20.70 2.37
C LEU A 40 -13.64 -20.46 3.38
N VAL A 41 -13.96 -19.79 4.50
CA VAL A 41 -13.03 -19.58 5.61
C VAL A 41 -12.59 -20.92 6.21
N GLU A 42 -13.53 -21.85 6.39
CA GLU A 42 -13.23 -23.20 6.89
C GLU A 42 -12.30 -23.97 5.93
N LYS A 43 -12.54 -23.90 4.62
CA LYS A 43 -11.65 -24.50 3.62
C LYS A 43 -10.23 -23.92 3.67
N LEU A 44 -10.11 -22.60 3.83
CA LEU A 44 -8.79 -21.97 4.01
C LEU A 44 -8.11 -22.45 5.29
N ALA A 45 -8.84 -22.51 6.40
CA ALA A 45 -8.30 -22.94 7.68
C ALA A 45 -7.80 -24.39 7.62
N LEU A 46 -8.56 -25.28 6.99
CA LEU A 46 -8.13 -26.66 6.75
C LEU A 46 -6.87 -26.72 5.89
N ARG A 47 -6.79 -25.93 4.80
CA ARG A 47 -5.58 -25.87 3.98
C ARG A 47 -4.38 -25.33 4.75
N LEU A 48 -4.56 -24.37 5.65
CA LEU A 48 -3.49 -23.84 6.50
C LEU A 48 -2.98 -24.86 7.54
N LEU A 49 -3.84 -25.78 7.97
CA LEU A 49 -3.41 -26.89 8.83
C LEU A 49 -2.53 -27.88 8.07
N ASP A 50 -2.83 -28.11 6.78
CA ASP A 50 -2.02 -28.98 5.92
C ASP A 50 -0.73 -28.29 5.43
N ARG A 51 -0.78 -26.98 5.16
CA ARG A 51 0.32 -26.14 4.68
C ARG A 51 0.46 -24.90 5.56
N GLU A 52 1.59 -24.77 6.25
CA GLU A 52 1.87 -23.67 7.18
C GLU A 52 1.77 -22.26 6.56
N GLN A 53 1.90 -22.16 5.24
CA GLN A 53 1.77 -20.91 4.48
C GLN A 53 0.96 -21.12 3.20
N LEU A 54 0.11 -20.15 2.85
CA LEU A 54 -0.61 -20.08 1.58
C LEU A 54 -0.05 -18.96 0.72
N GLN A 55 0.11 -19.23 -0.59
CA GLN A 55 0.44 -18.22 -1.59
C GLN A 55 -0.83 -17.67 -2.25
N LYS A 56 -0.68 -16.65 -3.10
CA LYS A 56 -1.81 -16.01 -3.81
C LYS A 56 -2.56 -17.02 -4.67
N GLU A 57 -1.84 -17.94 -5.31
CA GLU A 57 -2.38 -18.97 -6.18
C GLU A 57 -3.28 -19.94 -5.39
N ASP A 58 -2.86 -20.36 -4.19
CA ASP A 58 -3.66 -21.21 -3.31
C ASP A 58 -4.98 -20.52 -2.91
N LEU A 59 -4.94 -19.20 -2.69
CA LEU A 59 -6.14 -18.42 -2.37
C LEU A 59 -7.11 -18.36 -3.54
N VAL A 60 -6.60 -18.18 -4.76
CA VAL A 60 -7.43 -18.17 -5.98
C VAL A 60 -8.05 -19.54 -6.26
N GLU A 61 -7.33 -20.64 -5.97
CA GLU A 61 -7.89 -21.99 -6.07
C GLU A 61 -9.08 -22.21 -5.13
N ILE A 62 -9.00 -21.70 -3.89
CA ILE A 62 -10.02 -21.94 -2.85
C ILE A 62 -11.18 -20.95 -2.94
N LEU A 63 -10.88 -19.67 -3.18
CA LEU A 63 -11.85 -18.57 -3.15
C LEU A 63 -12.36 -18.17 -4.54
N GLY A 64 -11.66 -18.59 -5.60
CA GLY A 64 -11.86 -18.10 -6.95
C GLY A 64 -11.13 -16.77 -7.23
N PRO A 65 -11.26 -16.23 -8.46
CA PRO A 65 -10.66 -14.95 -8.82
C PRO A 65 -11.29 -13.81 -8.01
N ARG A 66 -10.46 -12.81 -7.68
CA ARG A 66 -10.91 -11.62 -6.93
C ARG A 66 -11.97 -10.87 -7.75
N PRO A 67 -13.15 -10.55 -7.18
CA PRO A 67 -14.24 -9.88 -7.92
C PRO A 67 -14.02 -8.38 -8.12
N PHE A 68 -12.84 -7.85 -7.76
CA PHE A 68 -12.47 -6.45 -7.92
C PHE A 68 -11.10 -6.37 -8.60
N PRO A 69 -10.88 -5.37 -9.47
CA PRO A 69 -9.60 -5.20 -10.14
C PRO A 69 -8.50 -4.94 -9.10
N GLU A 70 -7.40 -5.68 -9.24
CA GLU A 70 -6.20 -5.49 -8.44
C GLU A 70 -5.11 -4.91 -9.35
N LYS A 71 -4.47 -3.83 -8.91
CA LYS A 71 -3.28 -3.29 -9.56
C LYS A 71 -2.08 -3.94 -8.90
N SER A 72 -1.38 -4.81 -9.60
CA SER A 72 -0.22 -5.51 -9.05
C SER A 72 1.09 -5.12 -9.73
N THR A 73 1.02 -4.63 -10.96
CA THR A 73 2.21 -4.29 -11.75
C THR A 73 2.54 -2.81 -11.59
N TYR A 74 3.83 -2.48 -11.60
CA TYR A 74 4.32 -1.10 -11.57
C TYR A 74 3.57 -0.22 -12.59
N GLU A 75 3.44 -0.70 -13.82
CA GLU A 75 2.73 -0.05 -14.94
C GLU A 75 1.27 0.31 -14.60
N GLU A 76 0.55 -0.55 -13.88
CA GLU A 76 -0.84 -0.32 -13.48
C GLU A 76 -0.96 0.70 -12.32
N LEU A 77 0.08 0.80 -11.49
CA LEU A 77 0.18 1.73 -10.38
C LEU A 77 0.53 3.14 -10.86
N VAL A 78 1.52 3.27 -11.77
CA VAL A 78 1.97 4.57 -12.30
C VAL A 78 1.04 5.13 -13.39
N GLY A 79 0.22 4.27 -14.00
CA GLY A 79 -0.68 4.68 -15.08
C GLY A 79 0.06 5.00 -16.38
N PRO A 80 -0.64 5.54 -17.40
CA PRO A 80 -0.01 5.90 -18.67
C PRO A 80 0.83 7.17 -18.48
N GLY A 81 2.04 7.01 -17.95
CA GLY A 81 3.11 8.00 -17.92
C GLY A 81 4.40 7.38 -18.48
N PRO A 82 5.43 8.18 -18.77
CA PRO A 82 6.76 7.64 -19.08
C PRO A 82 7.16 6.66 -17.97
N LEU A 83 7.52 5.43 -18.36
CA LEU A 83 7.94 4.40 -17.39
C LEU A 83 9.23 4.79 -16.66
N ASP A 84 10.04 5.62 -17.34
CA ASP A 84 11.28 6.17 -16.83
C ASP A 84 11.03 7.54 -16.19
N GLU A 85 11.56 7.74 -14.99
CA GLU A 85 11.60 9.06 -14.36
C GLU A 85 12.36 10.03 -15.27
N ASP A 86 11.87 11.28 -15.38
CA ASP A 86 12.60 12.33 -16.08
C ASP A 86 13.88 12.67 -15.31
N VAL A 87 14.97 12.00 -15.69
CA VAL A 87 16.32 12.21 -15.16
C VAL A 87 17.05 13.35 -15.88
N SER A 88 16.34 14.18 -16.65
CA SER A 88 16.92 15.35 -17.28
C SER A 88 17.49 16.30 -16.23
N LEU A 89 18.79 16.56 -16.32
CA LEU A 89 19.49 17.44 -15.40
C LEU A 89 19.11 18.90 -15.68
N PRO A 90 18.79 19.71 -14.65
CA PRO A 90 18.57 21.15 -14.82
C PRO A 90 19.78 21.83 -15.48
N PRO A 91 19.61 23.02 -16.10
CA PRO A 91 20.66 23.70 -16.84
C PRO A 91 22.00 23.87 -16.09
N GLY A 92 21.97 23.96 -14.76
CA GLY A 92 23.16 24.11 -13.91
C GLY A 92 23.81 22.80 -13.42
N LEU A 93 23.25 21.63 -13.76
CA LEU A 93 23.75 20.31 -13.36
C LEU A 93 24.11 19.41 -14.54
N GLN A 94 24.14 19.94 -15.77
CA GLN A 94 24.36 19.16 -17.00
C GLN A 94 25.70 18.42 -17.04
N ASP A 95 26.68 18.88 -16.25
CA ASP A 95 28.03 18.30 -16.20
C ASP A 95 28.24 17.37 -14.99
N TRP A 96 27.22 17.13 -14.17
CA TRP A 96 27.32 16.29 -12.96
C TRP A 96 27.75 14.84 -13.24
N ASN A 97 27.38 14.32 -14.42
CA ASN A 97 27.71 12.96 -14.86
C ASN A 97 28.88 12.91 -15.86
N LYS A 98 29.62 14.01 -16.05
CA LYS A 98 30.81 14.03 -16.92
C LYS A 98 32.06 13.89 -16.06
N GLU A 99 32.97 12.98 -16.45
CA GLU A 99 34.30 12.94 -15.84
C GLU A 99 35.03 14.27 -16.13
N PRO A 100 35.76 14.85 -15.16
CA PRO A 100 36.52 16.06 -15.43
C PRO A 100 37.56 15.75 -16.51
N GLU A 101 37.52 16.49 -17.63
CA GLU A 101 38.52 16.37 -18.68
C GLU A 101 39.90 16.62 -18.07
N THR A 102 40.73 15.58 -17.97
CA THR A 102 42.15 15.72 -17.65
C THR A 102 42.80 16.60 -18.70
N GLU A 103 43.09 17.85 -18.34
CA GLU A 103 43.92 18.76 -19.13
C GLU A 103 45.26 18.07 -19.45
N GLN A 104 45.42 17.55 -20.67
CA GLN A 104 46.74 17.30 -21.23
C GLN A 104 47.39 18.67 -21.51
N LYS A 105 47.93 19.29 -20.46
CA LYS A 105 48.86 20.42 -20.60
C LYS A 105 50.10 19.93 -21.33
N GLY A 106 50.35 20.55 -22.48
CA GLY A 106 51.42 20.22 -23.39
C GLY A 106 52.78 20.12 -22.71
N LEU A 107 53.50 19.07 -23.06
CA LEU A 107 54.95 19.09 -23.08
C LEU A 107 55.34 19.20 -24.56
N VAL A 108 55.63 20.42 -24.96
CA VAL A 108 56.25 20.74 -26.25
C VAL A 108 57.71 20.32 -26.14
N GLU A 109 58.18 19.43 -27.02
CA GLU A 109 59.60 19.18 -27.27
C GLU A 109 60.05 19.95 -28.50
#